data_AF-A0A2Z6AVZ3-F1
#
_entry.id   AF-A0A2Z6AVZ3-F1
#
_cell.length_a   1.000
_cell.length_b   1.000
_cell.length_c   1.000
_cell.angle_alpha   90.00
_cell.angle_beta   90.00
_cell.angle_gamma   90.00
#
_symmetry.space_group_name_H-M   'P 1'
#
loop_
_entity.id
_entity.type
_entity.pdbx_description
1 polymer ?
#
loop_
_entity_poly.entity_id
_entity_poly.type
_entity_poly.pdbx_seq_one_letter_code
_entity_poly.pdbx_strand_id
1 'polypeptide(L)'
;MTMPETSMQEHVRSVVLERLDQDADKRTEALTEFFGVTMSGADTVAMDKLADLVPPLLPKLYEKWVGMFVERFFETVPKEQIELLCDGSDENNAAILLIYLMFLESQRMEDQIDKDLKEYGLSMTGADDTGDLASSYIRAKMTQLGKTIKKQGDN
;
A
#
# COMPACT_ATOMS: atom_id res chain seq x y z
N MET A 1 22.33 11.03 24.13
CA MET A 1 22.90 9.73 23.71
C MET A 1 22.32 9.46 22.34
N THR A 2 23.12 9.48 21.28
CA THR A 2 22.62 9.38 19.90
C THR A 2 22.23 7.95 19.59
N MET A 3 21.03 7.75 19.04
CA MET A 3 20.53 6.40 18.72
C MET A 3 21.34 5.83 17.53
N PRO A 4 21.76 4.55 17.58
CA PRO A 4 22.41 3.91 16.44
C PRO A 4 21.50 3.93 15.21
N GLU A 5 22.07 4.10 14.02
CA GLU A 5 21.29 4.18 12.77
C GLU A 5 20.44 2.93 12.52
N THR A 6 20.97 1.74 12.84
CA THR A 6 20.22 0.48 12.77
C THR A 6 18.99 0.50 13.66
N SER A 7 19.07 1.09 14.85
CA SER A 7 17.93 1.22 15.75
C SER A 7 16.90 2.25 15.24
N MET A 8 17.35 3.30 14.56
CA MET A 8 16.44 4.24 13.87
C MET A 8 15.72 3.56 12.69
N GLN A 9 16.43 2.77 11.89
CA GLN A 9 15.84 2.01 10.78
C GLN A 9 14.78 1.02 11.28
N GLU A 10 15.08 0.29 12.36
CA GLU A 10 14.14 -0.62 13.02
C GLU A 10 12.90 0.11 13.54
N HIS A 11 13.08 1.28 14.17
CA HIS A 11 11.98 2.10 14.68
C HIS A 11 11.07 2.60 13.55
N VAL A 12 11.63 3.19 12.50
CA VAL A 12 10.85 3.64 11.33
C VAL A 12 10.10 2.46 10.70
N ARG A 13 10.76 1.31 10.57
CA ARG A 13 10.14 0.10 10.05
C ARG A 13 8.97 -0.37 10.92
N SER A 14 9.12 -0.37 12.25
CA SER A 14 8.06 -0.81 13.16
C SER A 14 6.85 0.14 13.11
N VAL A 15 7.08 1.45 13.14
CA VAL A 15 6.02 2.47 13.04
C VAL A 15 5.15 2.26 11.80
N VAL A 16 5.77 2.01 10.64
CA VAL A 16 5.02 1.80 9.40
C VAL A 16 4.31 0.45 9.40
N LEU A 17 4.99 -0.64 9.78
CA LEU A 17 4.40 -1.98 9.77
C LEU A 17 3.26 -2.16 10.78
N GLU A 18 3.30 -1.48 11.93
CA GLU A 18 2.22 -1.49 12.93
C GLU A 18 0.92 -0.88 12.43
N ARG A 19 0.98 0.01 11.42
CA ARG A 19 -0.20 0.65 10.84
C ARG A 19 -0.70 0.00 9.57
N LEU A 20 0.10 -0.86 8.96
CA LEU A 20 -0.37 -1.69 7.87
C LEU A 20 -1.28 -2.76 8.46
N ASP A 21 -2.48 -2.85 7.91
CA ASP A 21 -3.52 -3.71 8.44
C ASP A 21 -3.03 -5.16 8.50
N GLN A 22 -3.17 -5.79 9.66
CA GLN A 22 -2.84 -7.20 9.87
C GLN A 22 -4.11 -8.04 10.04
N ASP A 23 -5.28 -7.39 10.03
CA ASP A 23 -6.56 -8.01 10.32
C ASP A 23 -7.37 -8.16 9.03
N ALA A 24 -7.51 -9.40 8.57
CA ALA A 24 -8.22 -9.71 7.33
C ALA A 24 -9.70 -9.28 7.38
N ASP A 25 -10.33 -9.29 8.55
CA ASP A 25 -11.75 -8.95 8.71
C ASP A 25 -11.96 -7.44 8.59
N LYS A 26 -11.10 -6.64 9.26
CA LYS A 26 -11.12 -5.17 9.14
C LYS A 26 -10.81 -4.69 7.73
N ARG A 27 -9.92 -5.38 7.03
CA ARG A 27 -9.61 -5.11 5.63
C ARG A 27 -10.84 -5.33 4.74
N THR A 28 -11.54 -6.45 4.91
CA THR A 28 -12.74 -6.75 4.12
C THR A 28 -13.82 -5.69 4.37
N GLU A 29 -14.04 -5.30 5.63
CA GLU A 29 -14.94 -4.21 6.00
C GLU A 29 -14.56 -2.90 5.30
N ALA A 30 -13.29 -2.49 5.39
CA ALA A 30 -12.78 -1.26 4.77
C ALA A 30 -12.90 -1.27 3.23
N LEU A 31 -12.67 -2.41 2.59
CA LEU A 31 -12.84 -2.57 1.14
C LEU A 31 -14.31 -2.47 0.74
N THR A 32 -15.21 -3.12 1.48
CA THR A 32 -16.66 -3.04 1.25
C THR A 32 -17.14 -1.59 1.40
N GLU A 33 -16.70 -0.87 2.42
CA GLU A 33 -17.03 0.57 2.60
C GLU A 33 -16.48 1.43 1.45
N PHE A 34 -15.22 1.21 1.07
CA PHE A 34 -14.60 1.93 -0.04
C PHE A 34 -15.36 1.71 -1.35
N PHE A 35 -15.75 0.47 -1.65
CA PHE A 35 -16.59 0.17 -2.82
C PHE A 35 -17.99 0.77 -2.69
N GLY A 36 -18.55 0.82 -1.48
CA GLY A 36 -19.80 1.52 -1.18
C GLY A 36 -19.79 2.99 -1.56
N VAL A 37 -18.69 3.68 -1.26
CA VAL A 37 -18.52 5.10 -1.55
C VAL A 37 -18.17 5.34 -3.03
N THR A 38 -17.31 4.50 -3.60
CA THR A 38 -16.77 4.71 -4.96
C THR A 38 -17.65 4.14 -6.07
N MET A 39 -18.52 3.17 -5.76
CA MET A 39 -19.46 2.55 -6.68
C MET A 39 -20.90 2.78 -6.23
N SER A 40 -21.41 3.99 -6.49
CA SER A 40 -22.79 4.35 -6.18
C SER A 40 -23.78 3.41 -6.90
N GLY A 41 -24.57 2.67 -6.10
CA GLY A 41 -25.62 1.78 -6.58
C GLY A 41 -25.24 0.31 -6.78
N ALA A 42 -24.04 -0.13 -6.37
CA ALA A 42 -23.73 -1.55 -6.32
C ALA A 42 -24.43 -2.24 -5.13
N ASP A 43 -24.85 -3.49 -5.34
CA ASP A 43 -25.45 -4.34 -4.30
C ASP A 43 -24.39 -4.73 -3.25
N THR A 44 -24.75 -4.68 -1.97
CA THR A 44 -23.90 -5.09 -0.84
C THR A 44 -23.30 -6.49 -1.02
N VAL A 45 -24.07 -7.44 -1.57
CA VAL A 45 -23.58 -8.82 -1.84
C VAL A 45 -22.51 -8.83 -2.95
N ALA A 46 -22.58 -7.88 -3.89
CA ALA A 46 -21.56 -7.73 -4.92
C ALA A 46 -20.30 -7.04 -4.37
N MET A 47 -20.43 -6.14 -3.41
CA MET A 47 -19.31 -5.49 -2.73
C MET A 47 -18.51 -6.47 -1.88
N ASP A 48 -19.18 -7.34 -1.12
CA ASP A 48 -18.50 -8.38 -0.33
C ASP A 48 -17.73 -9.35 -1.22
N LYS A 49 -18.35 -9.81 -2.31
CA LYS A 49 -17.66 -10.64 -3.32
C LYS A 49 -16.50 -9.91 -3.98
N LEU A 50 -16.55 -8.58 -4.11
CA LEU A 50 -15.44 -7.79 -4.64
C LEU A 50 -14.30 -7.68 -3.62
N ALA A 51 -14.61 -7.48 -2.35
CA ALA A 51 -13.62 -7.47 -1.27
C ALA A 51 -12.89 -8.82 -1.17
N ASP A 52 -13.61 -9.94 -1.36
CA ASP A 52 -13.06 -11.31 -1.41
C ASP A 52 -12.11 -11.54 -2.61
N LEU A 53 -12.35 -10.84 -3.72
CA LEU A 53 -11.52 -10.95 -4.94
C LEU A 53 -10.23 -10.11 -4.85
N VAL A 54 -10.15 -9.14 -3.95
CA VAL A 54 -8.91 -8.42 -3.69
C VAL A 54 -7.98 -9.39 -2.95
N PRO A 55 -6.78 -9.71 -3.48
CA PRO A 55 -5.87 -10.65 -2.85
C PRO A 55 -5.60 -10.26 -1.40
N PRO A 56 -5.46 -11.25 -0.49
CA PRO A 56 -5.16 -10.99 0.90
C PRO A 56 -3.90 -10.14 1.03
N LEU A 57 -3.74 -9.49 2.20
CA LEU A 57 -2.56 -8.71 2.56
C LEU A 57 -1.33 -9.42 2.04
N LEU A 58 -0.52 -8.71 1.24
CA LEU A 58 0.68 -9.25 0.61
C LEU A 58 1.84 -8.90 1.54
N PRO A 59 2.05 -9.64 2.65
CA PRO A 59 2.88 -9.13 3.75
C PRO A 59 4.31 -8.97 3.26
N LYS A 60 4.73 -9.85 2.34
CA LYS A 60 6.01 -9.76 1.63
C LYS A 60 6.16 -8.53 0.73
N LEU A 61 5.09 -8.10 0.04
CA LEU A 61 5.15 -6.88 -0.78
C LEU A 61 5.18 -5.64 0.11
N TYR A 62 4.37 -5.60 1.17
CA TYR A 62 4.42 -4.52 2.14
C TYR A 62 5.79 -4.42 2.82
N GLU A 63 6.34 -5.54 3.29
CA GLU A 63 7.70 -5.59 3.83
C GLU A 63 8.74 -5.08 2.83
N LYS A 64 8.62 -5.46 1.56
CA LYS A 64 9.50 -4.97 0.49
C LYS A 64 9.39 -3.47 0.32
N TRP A 65 8.17 -2.93 0.20
CA TRP A 65 7.95 -1.50 -0.02
C TRP A 65 8.37 -0.65 1.19
N VAL A 66 8.12 -1.15 2.41
CA VAL A 66 8.63 -0.53 3.64
C VAL A 66 10.15 -0.55 3.65
N GLY A 67 10.79 -1.65 3.23
CA GLY A 67 12.25 -1.71 3.10
C GLY A 67 12.79 -0.68 2.12
N MET A 68 12.18 -0.55 0.94
CA MET A 68 12.55 0.46 -0.06
C MET A 68 12.37 1.89 0.47
N PHE A 69 11.30 2.13 1.23
CA PHE A 69 11.08 3.40 1.90
C PHE A 69 12.18 3.70 2.91
N VAL A 70 12.49 2.78 3.82
CA VAL A 70 13.51 2.97 4.86
C VAL A 70 14.88 3.24 4.23
N GLU A 71 15.28 2.45 3.22
CA GLU A 71 16.52 2.69 2.49
C GLU A 71 16.55 4.11 1.92
N ARG A 72 15.50 4.50 1.19
CA ARG A 72 15.45 5.81 0.55
C ARG A 72 15.39 6.97 1.55
N PHE A 73 14.67 6.79 2.65
CA PHE A 73 14.52 7.79 3.70
C PHE A 73 15.88 8.12 4.33
N PHE A 74 16.67 7.10 4.67
CA PHE A 74 18.01 7.29 5.25
C PHE A 74 19.06 7.77 4.23
N GLU A 75 18.88 7.48 2.94
CA GLU A 75 19.72 8.05 1.87
C GLU A 75 19.51 9.55 1.66
N THR A 76 18.30 10.05 1.92
CA THR A 76 17.87 11.38 1.45
C THR A 76 17.63 12.40 2.54
N VAL A 77 17.35 11.96 3.77
CA VAL A 77 17.06 12.84 4.89
C VAL A 77 18.31 12.98 5.77
N PRO A 78 18.70 14.20 6.16
CA PRO A 78 19.81 14.41 7.09
C PRO A 78 19.61 13.67 8.41
N LYS A 79 20.67 13.05 8.93
CA LYS A 79 20.62 12.19 10.11
C LYS A 79 20.00 12.88 11.33
N GLU A 80 20.32 14.16 11.54
CA GLU A 80 19.81 14.93 12.68
C GLU A 80 18.28 15.09 12.65
N GLN A 81 17.68 15.14 11.45
CA GLN A 81 16.23 15.20 11.29
C GLN A 81 15.58 13.83 11.54
N ILE A 82 16.25 12.75 11.11
CA ILE A 82 15.80 11.38 11.39
C ILE A 82 15.84 11.10 12.89
N GLU A 83 16.90 11.53 13.58
CA GLU A 83 17.03 11.39 15.04
C GLU A 83 15.89 12.08 15.78
N LEU A 84 15.49 13.28 15.33
CA LEU A 84 14.35 14.00 15.89
C LEU A 84 13.03 13.23 15.68
N LEU A 85 12.83 12.68 14.48
CA LEU A 85 11.63 11.90 14.14
C LEU A 85 11.55 10.56 14.88
N CYS A 86 12.68 10.02 15.35
CA CYS A 86 12.73 8.72 16.02
C CYS A 86 12.64 8.82 17.55
N ASP A 87 12.03 9.88 18.10
CA ASP A 87 11.84 10.04 19.55
C ASP A 87 10.68 9.20 20.13
N GLY A 88 9.90 8.54 19.26
CA GLY A 88 8.79 7.67 19.61
C GLY A 88 7.49 8.40 20.00
N SER A 89 7.43 9.73 19.86
CA SER A 89 6.20 10.48 20.07
C SER A 89 5.15 10.17 19.00
N ASP A 90 3.87 10.24 19.36
CA ASP A 90 2.76 10.00 18.42
C ASP A 90 2.79 10.96 17.23
N GLU A 91 3.21 12.21 17.47
CA GLU A 91 3.34 13.26 16.45
C GLU A 91 4.40 12.89 15.41
N ASN A 92 5.58 12.45 15.86
CA ASN A 92 6.65 12.05 14.94
C ASN A 92 6.36 10.71 14.26
N ASN A 93 5.70 9.77 14.95
CA ASN A 93 5.21 8.55 14.34
C ASN A 93 4.21 8.86 13.21
N ALA A 94 3.29 9.79 13.42
CA ALA A 94 2.36 10.25 12.38
C ALA A 94 3.09 10.93 11.21
N ALA A 95 4.14 11.71 11.49
CA ALA A 95 4.98 12.32 10.46
C ALA A 95 5.69 11.24 9.62
N ILE A 96 6.27 10.21 10.24
CA ILE A 96 6.88 9.06 9.53
C ILE A 96 5.88 8.41 8.59
N LEU A 97 4.64 8.16 9.04
CA LEU A 97 3.59 7.58 8.22
C LEU A 97 3.21 8.47 7.03
N LEU A 98 3.10 9.78 7.25
CA LEU A 98 2.82 10.73 6.18
C LEU A 98 3.93 10.73 5.12
N ILE A 99 5.20 10.71 5.54
CA ILE A 99 6.34 10.64 4.63
C ILE A 99 6.31 9.31 3.85
N TYR A 100 5.95 8.21 4.49
CA TYR A 100 5.76 6.93 3.80
C TYR A 100 4.66 6.99 2.74
N LEU A 101 3.51 7.60 3.04
CA LEU A 101 2.43 7.80 2.05
C LEU A 101 2.90 8.63 0.86
N MET A 102 3.60 9.75 1.11
CA MET A 102 4.18 10.58 0.05
C MET A 102 5.22 9.82 -0.79
N PHE A 103 5.98 8.90 -0.17
CA PHE A 103 6.91 8.03 -0.88
C PHE A 103 6.18 7.07 -1.84
N LEU A 104 5.04 6.49 -1.40
CA LEU A 104 4.21 5.62 -2.24
C LEU A 104 3.62 6.36 -3.45
N GLU A 105 3.31 7.64 -3.30
CA GLU A 105 2.80 8.51 -4.37
C GLU A 105 3.86 8.94 -5.38
N SER A 106 5.14 8.61 -5.16
CA SER A 106 6.18 8.94 -6.12
C SER A 106 6.03 8.11 -7.40
N GLN A 107 6.23 8.73 -8.57
CA GLN A 107 6.17 8.06 -9.89
C GLN A 107 6.99 6.76 -9.93
N ARG A 108 8.19 6.78 -9.33
CA ARG A 108 9.06 5.60 -9.25
C ARG A 108 8.41 4.47 -8.46
N MET A 109 7.74 4.79 -7.36
CA MET A 109 7.11 3.79 -6.52
C MET A 109 5.82 3.27 -7.16
N GLU A 110 5.06 4.13 -7.83
CA GLU A 110 3.90 3.73 -8.64
C GLU A 110 4.30 2.66 -9.69
N ASP A 111 5.34 2.93 -10.48
CA ASP A 111 5.87 1.97 -11.46
C ASP A 111 6.33 0.65 -10.81
N GLN A 112 6.94 0.73 -9.62
CA GLN A 112 7.41 -0.45 -8.88
C GLN A 112 6.26 -1.29 -8.32
N ILE A 113 5.22 -0.63 -7.78
CA ILE A 113 4.01 -1.29 -7.28
C ILE A 113 3.32 -2.04 -8.42
N ASP A 114 3.15 -1.39 -9.57
CA ASP A 114 2.56 -2.01 -10.76
C ASP A 114 3.33 -3.25 -11.22
N LYS A 115 4.67 -3.16 -11.23
CA LYS A 115 5.54 -4.29 -11.56
C LYS A 115 5.38 -5.43 -10.55
N ASP A 116 5.41 -5.12 -9.26
CA ASP A 116 5.34 -6.10 -8.18
C ASP A 116 4.00 -6.82 -8.15
N LEU A 117 2.91 -6.09 -8.35
CA LEU A 117 1.57 -6.67 -8.44
C LEU A 117 1.42 -7.56 -9.67
N LYS A 118 2.01 -7.17 -10.81
CA LYS A 118 2.02 -8.00 -12.03
C LYS A 118 2.81 -9.30 -11.83
N GLU A 119 4.01 -9.21 -11.26
CA GLU A 119 4.85 -10.38 -10.97
C GLU A 119 4.17 -11.31 -9.97
N TYR A 120 3.58 -10.75 -8.92
CA TYR A 120 2.81 -11.50 -7.95
C TYR A 120 1.61 -12.22 -8.60
N GLY A 121 0.83 -11.50 -9.41
CA GLY A 121 -0.29 -12.08 -10.17
C GLY A 121 0.15 -13.28 -11.01
N LEU A 122 1.24 -13.15 -11.77
CA LEU A 122 1.81 -14.22 -12.59
C LEU A 122 2.31 -15.42 -11.76
N SER A 123 2.81 -15.18 -10.55
CA SER A 123 3.21 -16.27 -9.65
C SER A 123 2.02 -17.03 -9.05
N MET A 124 0.87 -16.37 -8.94
CA MET A 124 -0.38 -16.95 -8.44
C MET A 124 -1.19 -17.66 -9.53
N THR A 125 -1.04 -17.28 -10.81
CA THR A 125 -1.69 -18.00 -11.93
C THR A 125 -1.17 -19.42 -12.15
N GLY A 126 -0.08 -19.81 -11.49
CA GLY A 126 0.38 -21.21 -11.43
C GLY A 126 -0.32 -22.05 -10.35
N ALA A 127 -1.16 -21.44 -9.51
CA ALA A 127 -1.92 -22.06 -8.43
C ALA A 127 -3.42 -21.75 -8.64
N ASP A 128 -4.07 -22.61 -9.42
CA ASP A 128 -5.50 -22.58 -9.78
C ASP A 128 -5.97 -21.42 -10.69
N ASP A 129 -6.83 -21.76 -11.65
CA ASP A 129 -7.49 -20.91 -12.67
C ASP A 129 -8.15 -19.62 -12.12
N THR A 130 -8.30 -19.51 -10.81
CA THR A 130 -8.87 -18.36 -10.08
C THR A 130 -7.95 -17.14 -10.04
N GLY A 131 -6.63 -17.34 -10.02
CA GLY A 131 -5.64 -16.25 -9.97
C GLY A 131 -5.59 -15.41 -11.24
N ASP A 132 -5.82 -16.05 -12.39
CA ASP A 132 -5.79 -15.41 -13.71
C ASP A 132 -7.02 -14.49 -13.91
N LEU A 133 -8.15 -14.87 -13.31
CA LEU A 133 -9.37 -14.07 -13.29
C LEU A 133 -9.22 -12.84 -12.39
N ALA A 134 -8.68 -13.00 -11.18
CA ALA A 134 -8.49 -11.88 -10.24
C ALA A 134 -7.48 -10.84 -10.78
N SER A 135 -6.34 -11.28 -11.32
CA SER A 135 -5.33 -10.41 -11.93
C SER A 135 -5.88 -9.66 -13.15
N SER A 136 -6.59 -10.37 -14.03
CA SER A 136 -7.24 -9.78 -15.21
C SER A 136 -8.35 -8.79 -14.81
N TYR A 137 -9.08 -9.07 -13.74
CA TYR A 137 -10.14 -8.22 -13.22
C TYR A 137 -9.62 -6.95 -12.56
N ILE A 138 -8.59 -7.06 -11.71
CA ILE A 138 -7.91 -5.91 -11.09
C ILE A 138 -7.33 -5.00 -12.18
N ARG A 139 -6.66 -5.58 -13.19
CA ARG A 139 -6.18 -4.82 -14.36
C ARG A 139 -7.30 -4.13 -15.13
N ALA A 140 -8.40 -4.83 -15.38
CA ALA A 140 -9.54 -4.26 -16.08
C ALA A 140 -10.16 -3.09 -15.30
N LYS A 141 -10.26 -3.20 -13.96
CA LYS A 141 -10.78 -2.16 -13.08
C LYS A 141 -9.84 -0.97 -12.92
N MET A 142 -8.54 -1.18 -12.74
CA MET A 142 -7.53 -0.11 -12.71
C MET A 142 -7.49 0.65 -14.04
N THR A 143 -7.57 -0.07 -15.16
CA THR A 143 -7.68 0.55 -16.50
C THR A 143 -8.96 1.36 -16.66
N GLN A 144 -10.08 0.88 -16.11
CA GLN A 144 -11.35 1.59 -16.15
C GLN A 144 -11.32 2.85 -15.26
N LEU A 145 -10.70 2.76 -14.07
CA LEU A 145 -10.53 3.87 -13.15
C LEU A 145 -9.64 4.97 -13.74
N GLY A 146 -8.50 4.60 -14.35
CA GLY A 146 -7.61 5.54 -15.03
C GLY A 146 -8.26 6.27 -16.22
N LYS A 147 -9.21 5.63 -16.92
CA LYS A 147 -10.01 6.28 -17.98
C LYS A 147 -11.04 7.27 -17.42
N THR A 148 -11.61 6.99 -16.26
CA THR A 148 -12.56 7.88 -15.58
C THR A 148 -11.85 9.13 -15.06
N ILE A 149 -10.66 8.97 -14.48
CA ILE A 149 -9.83 10.08 -13.99
C ILE A 149 -9.36 10.97 -15.15
N LYS A 150 -8.90 10.38 -16.27
CA LYS A 150 -8.55 11.16 -17.49
C LYS A 150 -9.71 11.97 -18.06
N LYS A 151 -10.94 11.44 -18.00
CA LYS A 151 -12.14 12.16 -18.47
C LYS A 151 -12.55 13.35 -17.58
N GLN A 152 -12.10 13.38 -16.33
CA GLN A 152 -12.36 14.49 -15.41
C GLN A 152 -11.28 15.59 -15.46
N GLY A 153 -10.14 15.33 -16.11
CA GLY A 153 -9.05 16.32 -16.29
C GLY A 153 -9.13 17.14 -17.60
N ASP A 154 -10.05 16.80 -18.51
CA ASP A 154 -10.25 17.48 -19.80
C ASP A 154 -11.51 18.39 -19.81
N ASN A 155 -12.01 18.80 -18.64
CA ASN A 155 -13.18 19.67 -18.51
C ASN A 155 -12.90 20.90 -17.65
#